data_AF-A0A497EZ65-F1
#
_entry.id   AF-A0A497EZ65-F1
#
_cell.length_a   1.000
_cell.length_b   1.000
_cell.length_c   1.000
_cell.angle_alpha   90.00
_cell.angle_beta   90.00
_cell.angle_gamma   90.00
#
_symmetry.space_group_name_H-M   'P 1'
#
loop_
_entity.id
_entity.type
_entity.pdbx_description
1 polymer ?
#
loop_
_entity_poly.entity_id
_entity_poly.type
_entity_poly.pdbx_seq_one_letter_code
_entity_poly.pdbx_strand_id
1 'polypeptide(L)' 'MRTAEEIIRGHGHPNIRALHKTTFEITREEHLTPRGDCIIVVGADRGALHLSDDLKKLIQRGAKVRVIIEVDGVRDEIVG' A
#
# COMPACT_ATOMS: atom_id res chain seq x y z
N MET A 1 -0.75 21.42 -11.99
CA MET A 1 -0.24 20.03 -12.08
C MET A 1 -1.38 19.13 -11.60
N ARG A 2 -1.76 18.08 -12.35
CA ARG A 2 -2.90 17.23 -11.97
C ARG A 2 -2.44 16.19 -10.96
N THR A 3 -3.13 16.09 -9.83
CA THR A 3 -2.88 15.08 -8.79
C THR A 3 -4.14 14.24 -8.61
N ALA A 4 -3.96 12.98 -8.20
CA ALA A 4 -5.04 12.11 -7.77
C ALA A 4 -4.63 11.48 -6.43
N GLU A 5 -5.60 11.25 -5.57
CA GLU A 5 -5.40 10.71 -4.22
C GLU A 5 -6.39 9.57 -3.99
N GLU A 6 -5.92 8.52 -3.31
CA GLU A 6 -6.73 7.41 -2.83
C GLU A 6 -6.32 7.12 -1.39
N ILE A 7 -7.30 6.79 -0.55
CA ILE A 7 -7.08 6.34 0.82
C ILE A 7 -7.45 4.87 0.88
N ILE A 8 -6.47 4.03 1.22
CA ILE A 8 -6.64 2.59 1.42
C ILE A 8 -6.60 2.34 2.92
N ARG A 9 -7.59 1.62 3.44
CA ARG A 9 -7.68 1.28 4.87
C ARG A 9 -7.52 -0.22 5.03
N GLY A 10 -6.68 -0.62 5.99
CA GLY A 10 -6.47 -2.00 6.40
C GLY A 10 -5.94 -2.04 7.83
N HIS A 11 -5.41 -3.18 8.25
CA HIS A 11 -4.88 -3.34 9.60
C HIS A 11 -3.61 -4.19 9.60
N GLY A 12 -2.92 -4.20 10.74
CA GLY A 12 -1.76 -5.06 10.97
C GLY A 12 -2.15 -6.52 11.20
N HIS A 13 -1.17 -7.42 11.17
CA HIS A 13 -1.34 -8.84 11.47
C HIS A 13 -0.14 -9.33 12.26
N PRO A 14 -0.29 -10.25 13.25
CA PRO A 14 0.81 -10.74 14.09
C PRO A 14 2.01 -11.33 13.31
N ASN A 15 1.77 -11.81 12.10
CA ASN A 15 2.81 -12.36 11.20
C ASN A 15 3.48 -11.34 10.27
N ILE A 16 3.15 -10.05 10.35
CA ILE A 16 3.83 -9.02 9.55
C ILE A 16 5.27 -8.89 10.03
N ARG A 17 6.21 -8.95 9.07
CA ARG A 17 7.65 -8.83 9.34
C ARG A 17 8.32 -7.68 8.61
N ALA A 18 7.79 -7.29 7.44
CA ALA A 18 8.32 -6.19 6.61
C ALA A 18 9.84 -6.28 6.35
N LEU A 19 10.34 -7.49 6.06
CA LEU A 19 11.78 -7.74 5.93
C LEU A 19 12.27 -7.72 4.49
N HIS A 20 11.36 -7.71 3.51
CA HIS A 20 11.75 -7.69 2.12
C HIS A 20 12.44 -6.35 1.79
N LYS A 21 13.67 -6.42 1.26
CA LYS A 21 14.58 -5.26 1.22
C LYS A 21 14.23 -4.20 0.18
N THR A 22 13.40 -4.55 -0.80
CA THR A 22 13.15 -3.72 -1.99
C THR A 22 11.69 -3.49 -2.30
N THR A 23 10.78 -4.17 -1.59
CA THR A 23 9.34 -4.10 -1.87
C THR A 23 8.55 -4.19 -0.58
N PHE A 24 7.34 -3.66 -0.64
CA PHE A 24 6.30 -3.93 0.33
C PHE A 24 5.00 -4.25 -0.42
N GLU A 25 4.06 -4.88 0.28
CA GLU A 25 2.74 -5.21 -0.27
C GLU A 25 1.62 -4.84 0.73
N ILE A 26 0.50 -4.38 0.19
CA ILE A 26 -0.77 -4.19 0.89
C ILE A 26 -1.77 -5.15 0.24
N THR A 27 -2.38 -6.02 1.04
CA THR A 27 -3.28 -7.06 0.54
C THR A 27 -4.69 -6.95 1.09
N ARG A 28 -5.66 -7.39 0.30
CA ARG A 28 -7.06 -7.54 0.71
C ARG A 28 -7.31 -8.84 1.48
N GLU A 29 -6.37 -9.77 1.46
CA GLU A 29 -6.49 -11.02 2.21
C GLU A 29 -6.36 -10.74 3.71
N GLU A 30 -7.16 -11.44 4.51
CA GLU A 30 -7.11 -11.38 5.98
C GLU A 30 -6.02 -12.28 6.56
N HIS A 31 -5.66 -13.34 5.83
CA HIS A 31 -4.72 -14.34 6.31
C HIS A 31 -3.30 -14.04 5.84
N LEU A 32 -2.35 -14.04 6.77
CA LEU A 32 -0.93 -13.90 6.46
C LEU A 32 -0.10 -14.98 7.13
N THR A 33 0.71 -15.69 6.35
CA THR A 33 1.74 -16.62 6.87
C THR A 33 3.06 -15.88 7.10
N PRO A 34 3.95 -16.34 8.02
CA PRO A 34 5.26 -15.72 8.24
C PRO A 34 6.21 -15.70 7.04
N ARG A 35 5.87 -16.45 5.96
CA ARG A 35 6.62 -16.45 4.70
C ARG A 35 6.32 -15.22 3.83
N GLY A 36 5.16 -14.58 4.01
CA GLY A 36 4.80 -13.34 3.31
C GLY A 36 5.48 -12.13 3.95
N ASP A 37 6.81 -12.06 3.86
CA ASP A 37 7.61 -11.08 4.61
C ASP A 37 7.67 -9.68 3.98
N CYS A 38 7.12 -9.49 2.78
CA CYS A 38 6.92 -8.18 2.14
C CYS A 38 5.60 -7.50 2.54
N ILE A 39 4.63 -8.22 3.11
CA ILE A 39 3.31 -7.67 3.42
C ILE A 39 3.40 -6.79 4.68
N ILE A 40 2.85 -5.58 4.59
CA ILE A 40 2.83 -4.58 5.67
C ILE A 40 1.42 -4.21 6.13
N VAL A 41 0.38 -4.57 5.37
CA VAL A 41 -1.04 -4.34 5.68
C VAL A 41 -1.87 -5.49 5.13
N VAL A 42 -2.82 -5.99 5.92
CA VAL A 42 -3.82 -6.99 5.54
C VAL A 42 -5.25 -6.41 5.61
N GLY A 43 -6.23 -7.15 5.08
CA GLY A 43 -7.64 -6.76 5.14
C GLY A 43 -7.93 -5.40 4.50
N ALA A 44 -7.17 -5.04 3.46
CA ALA A 44 -7.35 -3.75 2.79
C ALA A 44 -8.74 -3.66 2.12
N ASP A 45 -9.38 -2.50 2.23
CA ASP A 45 -10.66 -2.20 1.58
C ASP A 45 -10.54 -2.18 0.04
N ARG A 46 -9.34 -1.92 -0.46
CA ARG A 46 -9.00 -1.79 -1.88
C ARG A 46 -7.75 -2.57 -2.21
N GLY A 47 -7.70 -3.01 -3.47
CA GLY A 47 -6.49 -3.51 -4.12
C GLY A 47 -6.28 -2.77 -5.43
N ALA A 48 -5.22 -3.06 -6.18
CA ALA A 48 -4.86 -2.32 -7.40
C ALA A 48 -6.02 -2.15 -8.41
N LEU A 49 -6.88 -3.17 -8.57
CA LEU A 49 -8.06 -3.11 -9.45
C LEU A 49 -9.09 -2.06 -9.03
N HIS A 50 -9.14 -1.68 -7.75
CA HIS A 50 -10.13 -0.79 -7.16
C HIS A 50 -9.71 0.68 -7.15
N LEU A 51 -8.46 0.99 -7.51
CA LEU A 51 -7.98 2.37 -7.62
C LEU A 51 -8.76 3.12 -8.71
N SER A 52 -9.01 4.40 -8.50
CA SER A 52 -9.65 5.25 -9.51
C SER A 52 -8.91 5.24 -10.85
N ASP A 53 -9.67 5.34 -11.93
CA ASP A 53 -9.11 5.38 -13.29
C ASP A 53 -8.20 6.59 -13.51
N ASP A 54 -8.48 7.71 -12.84
CA ASP A 54 -7.64 8.91 -12.89
C ASP A 54 -6.26 8.66 -12.28
N LEU A 55 -6.19 8.02 -11.10
CA LEU A 55 -4.93 7.65 -10.48
C LEU A 55 -4.16 6.64 -11.36
N LYS A 56 -4.84 5.58 -11.83
CA LYS A 56 -4.25 4.57 -12.72
C LYS A 56 -3.64 5.21 -13.98
N LYS A 57 -4.38 6.11 -14.64
CA LYS A 57 -3.91 6.81 -15.86
C LYS A 57 -2.71 7.71 -15.58
N LEU A 58 -2.63 8.37 -14.42
CA LEU A 58 -1.48 9.18 -14.06
C LEU A 58 -0.24 8.31 -13.83
N ILE A 59 -0.36 7.23 -13.08
CA ILE A 59 0.72 6.26 -12.83
C ILE A 59 1.24 5.70 -14.16
N GLN A 60 0.35 5.26 -15.05
CA GLN A 60 0.71 4.73 -16.38
C GLN A 60 1.45 5.74 -17.27
N ARG A 61 1.30 7.04 -17.02
CA ARG A 61 2.01 8.11 -17.74
C ARG A 61 3.35 8.49 -17.09
N GLY A 62 3.79 7.73 -16.08
CA GLY A 62 5.05 7.99 -15.37
C GLY A 62 4.95 9.12 -14.35
N ALA A 63 3.76 9.40 -13.82
CA ALA A 63 3.64 10.32 -12.69
C ALA A 63 4.37 9.75 -11.47
N LYS A 64 5.06 10.62 -10.72
CA LYS A 64 5.62 10.24 -9.42
C LYS A 64 4.51 9.82 -8.47
N VAL A 65 4.74 8.75 -7.73
CA VAL A 65 3.83 8.20 -6.73
C VAL A 65 4.39 8.49 -5.35
N ARG A 66 3.56 9.07 -4.49
CA ARG A 66 3.85 9.21 -3.08
C ARG A 66 2.91 8.32 -2.30
N VAL A 67 3.46 7.42 -1.49
CA VAL A 67 2.73 6.56 -0.58
C VAL A 67 3.01 7.04 0.84
N ILE A 68 1.95 7.28 1.59
CA ILE A 68 2.02 7.64 3.01
C ILE A 68 1.37 6.51 3.78
N ILE A 69 2.09 5.97 4.76
CA ILE A 69 1.60 4.92 5.65
C ILE A 69 1.48 5.54 7.04
N GLU A 70 0.31 5.43 7.66
CA GLU A 70 0.05 6.01 8.98
C GLU A 70 -0.66 5.01 9.89
N VAL A 71 -0.15 4.84 11.10
CA VAL A 71 -0.75 4.01 12.16
C VAL A 71 -0.41 4.61 13.53
N ASP A 72 -1.41 4.77 14.39
CA ASP A 72 -1.25 5.28 15.77
C ASP A 72 -0.40 6.56 15.88
N GLY A 73 -0.54 7.47 14.90
CA GLY A 73 0.20 8.73 14.84
C GLY A 73 1.66 8.61 14.36
N VAL A 74 2.13 7.40 14.06
CA VAL A 74 3.41 7.16 13.37
C VAL A 74 3.18 7.18 11.87
N ARG A 75 4.03 7.91 11.15
CA ARG A 75 3.94 8.07 9.70
C ARG A 75 5.26 7.74 9.02
N ASP A 76 5.18 7.01 7.92
CA ASP A 76 6.27 6.77 6.97
C ASP A 76 5.87 7.22 5.55
N GLU A 77 6.85 7.57 4.73
CA GLU A 77 6.64 8.11 3.38
C GLU A 77 7.62 7.51 2.36
N ILE A 78 7.05 7.01 1.27
CA ILE A 78 7.79 6.45 0.13
C ILE A 78 7.45 7.26 -1.12
N VAL A 79 8.49 7.65 -1.87
CA VAL A 79 8.33 8.38 -3.14
C VAL A 79 9.04 7.60 -4.26
N GLY A 80 8.33 7.32 -5.34
CA GLY A 80 8.83 6.61 -6.52
C GLY A 80 8.32 7.18 -7.84
#